data_AF-A0A8T7GIV1-F1
#
_entry.id   AF-A0A8T7GIV1-F1
#
_cell.length_a   1.000
_cell.length_b   1.000
_cell.length_c   1.000
_cell.angle_alpha   90.00
_cell.angle_beta   90.00
_cell.angle_gamma   90.00
#
_symmetry.space_group_name_H-M   'P 1'
#
loop_
_entity.id
_entity.type
_entity.pdbx_description
1 polymer ?
#
loop_
_entity_poly.entity_id
_entity_poly.type
_entity_poly.pdbx_seq_one_letter_code
_entity_poly.pdbx_strand_id
1 'polypeptide(L)'
;MSAETWLEVRPCTESKIDREINPEILPRLPALAEALTIAENARQKAVAKNAQVWDYSRRLAEAEVRDLSDIFAGGYALQDDRSSSRKINIKYNGNCYNLTLFSYKN
;
A
#
# COMPACT_ATOMS: atom_id res chain seq x y z
N MET A 1 22.61 -9.75 2.92
CA MET A 1 21.66 -8.89 3.67
C MET A 1 20.44 -8.70 2.78
N SER A 2 19.26 -9.11 3.23
CA SER A 2 18.00 -8.86 2.50
C SER A 2 17.68 -7.36 2.56
N ALA A 3 17.31 -6.76 1.43
CA ALA A 3 16.92 -5.35 1.38
C ALA A 3 15.70 -5.10 2.29
N GLU A 4 15.73 -4.02 3.08
CA GLU A 4 14.61 -3.66 3.94
C GLU A 4 13.44 -3.19 3.07
N THR A 5 12.31 -3.91 3.14
CA THR A 5 11.14 -3.64 2.31
C THR A 5 10.00 -3.07 3.15
N TRP A 6 9.32 -2.07 2.60
CA TRP A 6 8.28 -1.30 3.24
C TRP A 6 7.02 -1.27 2.37
N LEU A 7 5.86 -1.33 3.02
CA LEU A 7 4.55 -1.07 2.41
C LEU A 7 4.10 0.33 2.84
N GLU A 8 3.81 1.17 1.87
CA GLU A 8 3.20 2.47 2.04
C GLU A 8 1.81 2.51 1.41
N VAL A 9 0.88 3.18 2.10
CA VAL A 9 -0.52 3.33 1.70
C VAL A 9 -0.90 4.80 1.77
N ARG A 10 -1.42 5.32 0.66
CA ARG A 10 -1.86 6.72 0.52
C ARG A 10 -3.23 6.79 -0.15
N PRO A 11 -4.09 7.75 0.17
CA PRO A 11 -5.26 8.03 -0.67
C PRO A 11 -4.82 8.41 -2.09
N CYS A 12 -5.55 7.96 -3.11
CA CYS A 12 -5.23 8.34 -4.48
C CYS A 12 -5.50 9.83 -4.73
N THR A 13 -4.60 10.46 -5.49
CA THR A 13 -4.84 11.76 -6.13
C THR A 13 -5.42 11.62 -7.55
N GLU A 14 -5.35 10.43 -8.13
CA GLU A 14 -5.77 10.12 -9.51
C GLU A 14 -6.87 9.06 -9.53
N SER A 15 -7.71 9.06 -10.58
CA SER A 15 -8.91 8.22 -10.66
C SER A 15 -8.67 6.82 -11.23
N LYS A 16 -7.45 6.48 -11.64
CA LYS A 16 -7.14 5.16 -12.23
C LYS A 16 -7.10 4.09 -11.15
N ILE A 17 -7.92 3.06 -11.29
CA ILE A 17 -7.90 1.85 -10.45
C ILE A 17 -7.28 0.72 -11.27
N ASP A 18 -6.19 0.13 -10.77
CA ASP A 18 -5.58 -1.04 -11.39
C ASP A 18 -6.17 -2.34 -10.82
N ARG A 19 -6.65 -2.34 -9.57
CA ARG A 19 -7.22 -3.53 -8.91
C ARG A 19 -8.26 -3.19 -7.85
N GLU A 20 -9.27 -4.03 -7.67
CA GLU A 20 -10.17 -3.98 -6.50
C GLU A 20 -9.77 -5.08 -5.50
N ILE A 21 -9.63 -4.71 -4.22
CA ILE A 21 -9.30 -5.65 -3.15
C ILE A 21 -10.59 -6.24 -2.59
N ASN A 22 -10.79 -7.54 -2.78
CA ASN A 22 -11.85 -8.29 -2.11
C ASN A 22 -11.51 -8.43 -0.62
N PRO A 23 -12.35 -7.94 0.32
CA PRO A 23 -12.11 -8.09 1.76
C PRO A 23 -11.84 -9.52 2.23
N GLU A 24 -12.33 -10.54 1.52
CA GLU A 24 -12.11 -11.96 1.84
C GLU A 24 -10.64 -12.40 1.74
N ILE A 25 -9.79 -11.66 1.00
CA ILE A 25 -8.36 -11.98 0.90
C ILE A 25 -7.56 -11.41 2.08
N LEU A 26 -8.08 -10.41 2.77
CA LEU A 26 -7.37 -9.66 3.82
C LEU A 26 -6.95 -10.52 5.02
N PRO A 27 -7.74 -11.52 5.49
CA PRO A 27 -7.28 -12.44 6.53
C PRO A 27 -6.01 -13.20 6.17
N ARG A 28 -5.71 -13.36 4.87
CA ARG A 28 -4.49 -14.01 4.37
C ARG A 28 -3.34 -13.02 4.14
N LEU A 29 -3.62 -11.71 4.21
CA LEU A 29 -2.64 -10.64 3.99
C LEU A 29 -2.64 -9.66 5.18
N PRO A 30 -2.16 -10.08 6.37
CA PRO A 30 -2.29 -9.28 7.60
C PRO A 30 -1.66 -7.89 7.47
N ALA A 31 -0.53 -7.77 6.77
CA ALA A 31 0.13 -6.50 6.55
C ALA A 31 -0.69 -5.51 5.72
N LEU A 32 -1.37 -6.01 4.68
CA LEU A 32 -2.27 -5.18 3.88
C LEU A 32 -3.53 -4.82 4.66
N ALA A 33 -4.09 -5.78 5.41
CA ALA A 33 -5.28 -5.57 6.23
C ALA A 33 -5.07 -4.47 7.28
N GLU A 34 -3.93 -4.52 8.00
CA GLU A 34 -3.56 -3.49 8.96
C GLU A 34 -3.40 -2.13 8.28
N ALA A 35 -2.59 -2.07 7.21
CA ALA A 35 -2.28 -0.82 6.54
C ALA A 35 -3.54 -0.13 5.96
N LEU A 36 -4.44 -0.90 5.35
CA LEU A 36 -5.71 -0.40 4.83
C LEU A 36 -6.65 0.04 5.95
N THR A 37 -6.71 -0.70 7.05
CA THR A 37 -7.55 -0.34 8.21
C THR A 37 -7.10 0.99 8.82
N ILE A 38 -5.79 1.18 8.98
CA ILE A 38 -5.22 2.43 9.49
C ILE A 38 -5.48 3.58 8.52
N ALA A 39 -5.24 3.37 7.21
CA ALA A 39 -5.48 4.39 6.19
C ALA A 39 -6.96 4.80 6.08
N GLU A 40 -7.90 3.85 6.15
CA GLU A 40 -9.35 4.13 6.16
C GLU A 40 -9.75 4.92 7.41
N ASN A 41 -9.28 4.51 8.59
CA ASN A 41 -9.55 5.24 9.84
C ASN A 41 -8.98 6.67 9.81
N ALA A 42 -7.77 6.85 9.28
CA ALA A 42 -7.14 8.15 9.12
C ALA A 42 -7.95 9.04 8.15
N ARG A 43 -8.38 8.46 7.02
CA ARG A 43 -9.22 9.15 6.03
C ARG A 43 -10.55 9.61 6.63
N GLN A 44 -11.27 8.74 7.33
CA GLN A 44 -12.55 9.07 7.95
C GLN A 44 -12.42 10.21 8.96
N LYS A 45 -11.37 10.18 9.81
CA LYS A 45 -11.06 11.25 10.76
C LYS A 45 -10.70 12.56 10.05
N ALA A 46 -9.96 12.49 8.95
CA ALA A 46 -9.54 13.64 8.17
C ALA A 46 -10.73 14.32 7.47
N VAL A 47 -11.62 13.54 6.84
CA VAL A 47 -12.87 14.04 6.24
C VAL A 47 -13.74 14.75 7.29
N ALA A 48 -13.89 14.16 8.47
CA ALA A 48 -14.66 14.77 9.57
C ALA A 48 -14.06 16.10 10.08
N LYS A 49 -12.75 16.31 9.89
CA LYS A 49 -12.01 17.48 10.40
C LYS A 49 -11.54 18.44 9.30
N ASN A 50 -11.90 18.19 8.03
CA ASN A 50 -11.34 18.86 6.86
C ASN A 50 -9.79 18.95 6.91
N ALA A 51 -9.14 17.87 7.35
CA ALA A 51 -7.71 17.78 7.57
C ALA A 51 -7.02 16.96 6.46
N GLN A 52 -5.70 17.11 6.35
CA GLN A 52 -4.89 16.29 5.44
C GLN A 52 -4.70 14.87 6.00
N VAL A 53 -4.76 13.86 5.12
CA VAL A 53 -4.45 12.47 5.46
C VAL A 53 -2.95 12.27 5.35
N TRP A 54 -2.35 11.70 6.38
CA TRP A 54 -0.93 11.32 6.39
C TRP A 54 -0.75 9.94 5.77
N ASP A 55 0.38 9.74 5.08
CA ASP A 55 0.77 8.45 4.53
C ASP A 55 1.04 7.47 5.69
N TYR A 56 0.57 6.23 5.56
CA TYR A 56 0.92 5.15 6.48
C TYR A 56 1.95 4.24 5.83
N SER A 57 3.07 4.03 6.51
CA SER A 57 4.14 3.15 6.05
C SER A 57 4.54 2.18 7.15
N ARG A 58 4.73 0.91 6.80
CA ARG A 58 5.26 -0.11 7.71
C ARG A 58 6.31 -0.98 7.05
N ARG A 59 7.29 -1.41 7.86
CA ARG A 59 8.27 -2.40 7.45
C ARG A 59 7.59 -3.77 7.31
N LEU A 60 8.02 -4.54 6.32
CA LEU A 60 7.54 -5.89 6.07
C LEU A 60 8.59 -6.94 6.46
N ALA A 61 8.11 -8.03 7.04
CA ALA A 61 8.86 -9.27 7.13
C ALA A 61 8.97 -9.93 5.75
N GLU A 62 9.99 -10.75 5.53
CA GLU A 62 10.23 -11.41 4.24
C GLU A 62 9.03 -12.26 3.76
N ALA A 63 8.34 -12.92 4.69
CA ALA A 63 7.12 -13.67 4.39
C ALA A 63 6.00 -12.75 3.86
N GLU A 64 5.79 -11.60 4.49
CA GLU A 64 4.77 -10.63 4.08
C GLU A 64 5.07 -10.03 2.71
N VAL A 65 6.36 -9.82 2.36
CA VAL A 65 6.76 -9.39 1.02
C VAL A 65 6.33 -10.40 -0.03
N ARG A 66 6.50 -11.70 0.24
CA ARG A 66 6.06 -12.77 -0.68
C ARG A 66 4.55 -12.78 -0.81
N ASP A 67 3.82 -12.71 0.30
CA ASP A 67 2.35 -12.74 0.31
C ASP A 67 1.74 -11.56 -0.46
N LEU A 68 2.39 -10.39 -0.41
CA LEU A 68 1.94 -9.20 -1.11
C LEU A 68 2.36 -9.14 -2.58
N SER A 69 3.28 -10.00 -3.04
CA SER A 69 3.85 -9.92 -4.39
C SER A 69 2.78 -9.97 -5.49
N ASP A 70 1.76 -10.81 -5.32
CA ASP A 70 0.64 -10.96 -6.25
C ASP A 70 -0.24 -9.70 -6.32
N ILE A 71 -0.35 -8.94 -5.23
CA ILE A 71 -1.09 -7.66 -5.20
C ILE A 71 -0.45 -6.66 -6.14
N PHE A 72 0.89 -6.62 -6.18
CA PHE A 72 1.66 -5.72 -7.04
C PHE A 72 1.94 -6.28 -8.44
N ALA A 73 1.39 -7.45 -8.79
CA ALA A 73 1.52 -8.00 -10.15
C ALA A 73 0.84 -7.07 -11.15
N GLY A 74 1.59 -6.62 -12.16
CA GLY A 74 1.16 -5.63 -13.15
C GLY A 74 1.28 -4.16 -12.69
N GLY A 75 1.78 -3.91 -11.48
CA GLY A 75 2.02 -2.56 -10.97
C GLY A 75 3.21 -1.86 -11.65
N TYR A 76 3.26 -0.53 -11.52
CA TYR A 76 4.31 0.31 -12.09
C TYR A 76 5.59 0.16 -11.27
N ALA A 77 6.66 -0.30 -11.91
CA ALA A 77 7.98 -0.35 -11.30
C ALA A 77 8.70 1.00 -11.49
N LEU A 78 9.27 1.50 -10.40
CA LEU A 78 10.13 2.69 -10.37
C LEU A 78 11.43 2.29 -9.70
N GLN A 79 12.55 2.51 -10.38
CA GLN A 79 13.87 2.20 -9.86
C GLN A 79 14.74 3.45 -9.98
N ASP A 80 15.32 3.87 -8.86
CA ASP A 80 16.31 4.93 -8.81
C ASP A 80 17.61 4.42 -8.18
N ASP A 81 18.63 5.25 -8.04
CA ASP A 81 19.94 4.84 -7.52
C ASP A 81 19.91 4.37 -6.06
N ARG A 82 18.86 4.71 -5.31
CA ARG A 82 18.76 4.47 -3.85
C ARG A 82 17.68 3.46 -3.47
N SER A 83 16.72 3.20 -4.36
CA SER A 83 15.55 2.38 -4.05
C SER A 83 14.97 1.71 -5.28
N SER A 84 14.22 0.64 -5.02
CA SER A 84 13.30 0.04 -5.99
C SER A 84 11.90 0.08 -5.40
N SER A 85 10.92 0.53 -6.16
CA SER A 85 9.52 0.53 -5.75
C SER A 85 8.61 -0.05 -6.81
N ARG A 86 7.50 -0.63 -6.37
CA ARG A 86 6.35 -1.02 -7.20
C ARG A 86 5.11 -0.34 -6.67
N LYS A 87 4.33 0.25 -7.57
CA LYS A 87 3.12 0.99 -7.23
C LYS A 87 1.90 0.37 -7.89
N ILE A 88 0.78 0.37 -7.18
CA ILE A 88 -0.51 -0.02 -7.74
C ILE A 88 -1.62 0.81 -7.09
N ASN A 89 -2.57 1.28 -7.90
CA ASN A 89 -3.77 1.92 -7.40
C ASN A 89 -4.84 0.86 -7.17
N ILE A 90 -5.34 0.78 -5.95
CA ILE A 90 -6.38 -0.15 -5.57
C ILE A 90 -7.65 0.55 -5.14
N LYS A 91 -8.77 -0.16 -5.28
CA LYS A 91 -10.04 0.18 -4.64
C LYS A 91 -10.29 -0.73 -3.45
N TYR A 92 -10.58 -0.14 -2.29
CA TYR A 92 -10.92 -0.84 -1.05
C TYR A 92 -12.03 -0.08 -0.33
N ASN A 93 -13.10 -0.78 0.07
CA ASN A 93 -14.30 -0.18 0.70
C ASN A 93 -14.85 1.04 -0.05
N GLY A 94 -14.82 1.01 -1.39
CA GLY A 94 -15.29 2.12 -2.23
C GLY A 94 -14.32 3.30 -2.37
N ASN A 95 -13.20 3.30 -1.66
CA ASN A 95 -12.19 4.35 -1.69
C ASN A 95 -10.95 3.90 -2.48
N CYS A 96 -10.25 4.87 -3.08
CA CYS A 96 -9.01 4.62 -3.82
C CYS A 96 -7.78 4.81 -2.92
N TYR A 97 -6.87 3.84 -2.98
CA TYR A 97 -5.57 3.89 -2.31
C TYR A 97 -4.44 3.58 -3.29
N ASN A 98 -3.37 4.38 -3.25
CA ASN A 98 -2.10 4.03 -3.86
C ASN A 98 -1.31 3.18 -2.86
N LEU A 99 -0.97 1.96 -3.27
CA LEU A 99 -0.02 1.12 -2.55
C LEU A 99 1.35 1.26 -3.19
N THR A 100 2.38 1.45 -2.38
CA THR A 100 3.78 1.43 -2.80
C THR A 100 4.55 0.41 -1.98
N LEU A 101 5.09 -0.61 -2.64
CA LEU A 101 6.07 -1.53 -2.07
C LEU A 101 7.46 -1.01 -2.44
N PHE A 102 8.28 -0.61 -1.48
CA PHE A 102 9.62 -0.09 -1.78
C PHE A 102 10.70 -0.69 -0.90
N SER A 103 11.90 -0.82 -1.46
CA SER A 103 13.08 -1.34 -0.80
C SER A 103 14.28 -0.43 -1.06
N TYR A 104 15.09 -0.18 -0.04
CA TYR A 104 16.33 0.56 -0.20
C TYR A 104 17.43 -0.34 -0.77
N LYS A 105 18.23 0.21 -1.68
CA LYS A 105 19.45 -0.42 -2.16
C LYS A 105 20.51 -0.25 -1.07
N ASN A 106 21.05 -1.36 -0.58
CA ASN A 106 22.19 -1.38 0.33
C ASN A 106 23.49 -1.11 -0.43
#